data_AF-A0A422QPC7-F1
#
_entry.id   AF-A0A422QPC7-F1
#
_cell.length_a   1.000
_cell.length_b   1.000
_cell.length_c   1.000
_cell.angle_alpha   90.00
_cell.angle_beta   90.00
_cell.angle_gamma   90.00
#
_symmetry.space_group_name_H-M   'P 1'
#
loop_
_entity.id
_entity.type
_entity.pdbx_description
1 polymer ?
#
loop_
_entity_poly.entity_id
_entity_poly.type
_entity_poly.pdbx_seq_one_letter_code
_entity_poly.pdbx_strand_id
1 'polypeptide(L)'
;MRFKQRPFVTTSLADQLEDLLPQTQCTKCGYPACRPYAEAMASGEAEINQCPPGGMEGVRRLAAATGRKVIPINPANGVERPRPVAFIDEALCIGCTLCIQACPVDAILGAAKQMHTILPSLCTGCDLCVAPCPVDCIAMIPVTGERTGWDAWTQPDADAARDRHDFRTARLRREREENDARLAAKAVEKMRAVTAEVTNTPEELAEKERKRAIIAAAMERARLKAAGNQEQN
;
A
#
# COMPACT_ATOMS: atom_id res chain seq x y z
N MET A 1 26.32 14.42 8.51
CA MET A 1 25.27 14.54 7.48
C MET A 1 25.85 14.16 6.13
N ARG A 2 25.57 12.95 5.63
CA ARG A 2 25.96 12.54 4.26
C ARG A 2 24.71 12.57 3.39
N PHE A 3 24.56 13.62 2.59
CA PHE A 3 23.61 13.64 1.49
C PHE A 3 24.04 12.55 0.50
N LYS A 4 23.28 11.45 0.42
CA LYS A 4 23.45 10.47 -0.65
C LYS A 4 23.00 11.15 -1.94
N GLN A 5 23.96 11.59 -2.75
CA GLN A 5 23.70 12.05 -4.11
C GLN A 5 23.10 10.88 -4.90
N ARG A 6 21.83 11.02 -5.32
CA ARG A 6 21.20 10.11 -6.28
C ARG A 6 21.90 10.30 -7.64
N PRO A 7 22.22 9.22 -8.38
CA PRO A 7 22.85 9.32 -9.70
C PRO A 7 21.98 10.13 -10.66
N PHE A 8 22.60 10.81 -11.63
CA PHE A 8 21.95 11.61 -12.67
C PHE A 8 21.05 10.72 -13.55
N VAL A 9 19.82 10.49 -13.09
CA VAL A 9 18.72 9.95 -13.87
C VAL A 9 17.94 11.16 -14.38
N THR A 10 17.66 11.22 -15.68
CA THR A 10 16.75 12.23 -16.22
C THR A 10 15.36 12.01 -15.62
N THR A 11 14.94 12.89 -14.71
CA THR A 11 13.65 12.83 -14.03
C THR A 11 12.52 12.87 -15.05
N SER A 12 11.73 11.80 -15.14
CA SER A 12 10.58 11.74 -16.05
C SER A 12 9.48 12.72 -15.61
N LEU A 13 8.53 13.03 -16.49
CA LEU A 13 7.36 13.83 -16.10
C LEU A 13 6.59 13.15 -14.97
N ALA A 14 6.44 11.82 -15.01
CA ALA A 14 5.78 11.08 -13.93
C ALA A 14 6.50 11.28 -12.59
N ASP A 15 7.84 11.22 -12.56
CA ASP A 15 8.60 11.45 -11.32
C ASP A 15 8.38 12.89 -10.79
N GLN A 16 8.39 13.89 -11.67
CA GLN A 16 8.12 15.29 -11.30
C GLN A 16 6.70 15.47 -10.75
N LEU A 17 5.70 14.86 -11.38
CA LEU A 17 4.31 14.96 -10.93
C LEU A 17 4.10 14.23 -9.61
N GLU A 18 4.75 13.08 -9.43
CA GLU A 18 4.72 12.36 -8.17
C GLU A 18 5.26 13.24 -7.04
N ASP A 19 6.37 13.95 -7.24
CA ASP A 19 7.00 14.86 -6.26
C ASP A 19 6.06 15.99 -5.81
N LEU A 20 5.13 16.38 -6.68
CA LEU A 20 4.12 17.41 -6.42
C LEU A 20 2.84 16.88 -5.76
N LEU A 21 2.74 15.57 -5.52
CA LEU A 21 1.62 14.98 -4.79
C LEU A 21 1.89 14.99 -3.28
N PRO A 22 0.83 15.05 -2.43
CA PRO A 22 0.99 15.09 -0.97
C PRO A 22 1.43 13.76 -0.35
N GLN A 23 1.62 12.71 -1.16
CA GLN A 23 2.12 11.38 -0.74
C GLN A 23 1.31 10.74 0.40
N THR A 24 0.00 11.01 0.45
CA THR A 24 -0.87 10.42 1.48
C THR A 24 -1.17 8.94 1.24
N GLN A 25 -1.04 8.48 -0.01
CA GLN A 25 -1.35 7.11 -0.46
C GLN A 25 -2.80 6.68 -0.16
N CYS A 26 -3.73 7.64 -0.15
CA CYS A 26 -5.11 7.43 0.31
C CYS A 26 -6.08 6.85 -0.73
N THR A 27 -5.63 6.63 -1.97
CA THR A 27 -6.42 6.08 -3.09
C THR A 27 -7.70 6.84 -3.48
N LYS A 28 -7.94 8.05 -2.93
CA LYS A 28 -9.15 8.84 -3.20
C LYS A 28 -9.31 9.26 -4.65
N CYS A 29 -8.21 9.36 -5.39
CA CYS A 29 -8.22 9.65 -6.82
C CYS A 29 -8.61 8.45 -7.71
N GLY A 30 -8.88 7.27 -7.12
CA GLY A 30 -9.18 6.04 -7.84
C GLY A 30 -7.95 5.19 -8.21
N TYR A 31 -6.74 5.70 -7.97
CA TYR A 31 -5.49 4.98 -8.19
C TYR A 31 -4.98 4.32 -6.91
N PRO A 32 -4.25 3.19 -6.99
CA PRO A 32 -3.84 2.43 -5.80
C PRO A 32 -2.72 3.10 -4.99
N ALA A 33 -2.00 4.07 -5.56
CA ALA A 33 -0.97 4.86 -4.89
C ALA A 33 -0.74 6.20 -5.64
N CYS A 34 0.10 7.07 -5.09
CA CYS A 34 0.46 8.34 -5.74
C CYS A 34 1.21 8.13 -7.06
N ARG A 35 2.09 7.12 -7.14
CA ARG A 35 2.88 6.80 -8.35
C ARG A 35 2.00 6.50 -9.58
N PRO A 36 1.05 5.54 -9.55
CA PRO A 36 0.19 5.27 -10.70
C PRO A 36 -0.68 6.47 -11.13
N TYR A 37 -1.07 7.32 -10.18
CA TYR A 37 -1.77 8.56 -10.54
C TYR A 37 -0.85 9.54 -11.28
N ALA A 38 0.40 9.68 -10.84
CA ALA A 38 1.39 10.51 -11.50
C ALA A 38 1.71 10.01 -12.92
N GLU A 39 1.82 8.70 -13.11
CA GLU A 39 2.00 8.06 -14.42
C GLU A 39 0.81 8.34 -15.34
N ALA A 40 -0.42 8.14 -14.87
CA ALA A 40 -1.63 8.41 -15.64
C ALA A 40 -1.78 9.90 -15.98
N MET A 41 -1.35 10.82 -15.11
CA MET A 41 -1.29 12.24 -15.45
C MET A 41 -0.24 12.51 -16.53
N ALA A 42 0.94 11.88 -16.44
CA ALA A 42 2.01 12.06 -17.41
C ALA A 42 1.65 11.50 -18.79
N SER A 43 0.90 10.39 -18.86
CA SER A 43 0.42 9.80 -20.12
C SER A 43 -0.81 10.49 -20.71
N GLY A 44 -1.48 11.36 -19.94
CA GLY A 44 -2.71 12.03 -20.39
C GLY A 44 -4.00 11.28 -20.09
N GLU A 45 -3.93 10.14 -19.40
CA GLU A 45 -5.09 9.31 -19.03
C GLU A 45 -5.88 9.87 -17.83
N ALA A 46 -5.23 10.67 -16.98
CA ALA A 46 -5.85 11.28 -15.81
C ALA A 46 -5.79 12.81 -15.83
N GLU A 47 -6.80 13.43 -15.24
CA GLU A 47 -6.80 14.87 -14.96
C GLU A 47 -5.99 15.23 -13.70
N ILE A 48 -5.53 16.48 -13.62
CA ILE A 48 -4.66 16.97 -12.53
C ILE A 48 -5.40 17.39 -11.26
N ASN A 49 -6.73 17.29 -11.24
CA ASN A 49 -7.60 17.77 -10.17
C ASN A 49 -8.24 16.65 -9.33
N GLN A 50 -7.68 15.45 -9.39
CA GLN A 50 -8.29 14.25 -8.80
C GLN A 50 -7.86 14.01 -7.35
N CYS A 51 -6.95 14.81 -6.79
CA CYS A 51 -6.36 14.62 -5.46
C CYS A 51 -6.88 15.64 -4.42
N PRO A 52 -7.98 15.36 -3.69
CA PRO A 52 -8.49 16.25 -2.66
C PRO A 52 -7.48 16.60 -1.55
N PRO A 53 -6.62 15.67 -1.06
CA PRO A 53 -5.60 16.02 -0.07
C PRO A 53 -4.56 17.03 -0.56
N GLY A 54 -4.33 17.12 -1.87
CA GLY A 54 -3.44 18.13 -2.45
C GLY A 54 -4.06 19.52 -2.48
N GLY A 55 -5.39 19.61 -2.37
CA GLY A 55 -6.11 20.87 -2.40
C GLY A 55 -5.98 21.61 -3.73
N MET A 56 -6.49 22.84 -3.76
CA MET A 56 -6.34 23.71 -4.94
C MET A 56 -4.88 24.04 -5.24
N GLU A 57 -4.05 24.14 -4.20
CA GLU A 57 -2.63 24.39 -4.36
C GLU A 57 -1.92 23.24 -5.08
N GLY A 58 -2.26 21.98 -4.77
CA GLY A 58 -1.78 20.82 -5.52
C GLY A 58 -2.15 20.88 -7.00
N VAL A 59 -3.38 21.28 -7.33
CA VAL A 59 -3.78 21.45 -8.74
C VAL A 59 -2.96 22.53 -9.43
N ARG A 60 -2.66 23.66 -8.76
CA ARG A 60 -1.80 24.71 -9.35
C ARG A 60 -0.40 24.21 -9.63
N ARG A 61 0.20 23.48 -8.69
CA ARG A 61 1.54 22.88 -8.86
C ARG A 61 1.57 21.92 -10.04
N LEU A 62 0.59 21.02 -10.13
CA LEU A 62 0.48 20.06 -11.23
C LEU A 62 0.18 20.74 -12.58
N ALA A 63 -0.64 21.78 -12.59
CA ALA A 63 -0.90 22.60 -13.78
C ALA A 63 0.39 23.25 -14.30
N ALA A 64 1.21 23.81 -13.42
CA ALA A 64 2.49 24.41 -13.79
C ALA A 64 3.46 23.38 -14.40
N ALA A 65 3.50 22.16 -13.86
CA ALA A 65 4.37 21.10 -14.37
C ALA A 65 3.87 20.47 -15.69
N THR A 66 2.55 20.36 -15.87
CA THR A 66 1.95 19.73 -17.06
C THR A 66 1.60 20.71 -18.18
N GLY A 67 1.61 22.02 -17.92
CA GLY A 67 1.11 23.04 -18.84
C GLY A 67 -0.41 23.07 -19.00
N ARG A 68 -1.16 22.34 -18.15
CA ARG A 68 -2.63 22.29 -18.20
C ARG A 68 -3.26 23.48 -17.47
N LYS A 69 -4.56 23.70 -17.69
CA LYS A 69 -5.33 24.74 -17.01
C LYS A 69 -5.61 24.35 -15.56
N VAL A 70 -5.56 25.32 -14.66
CA VAL A 70 -6.04 25.13 -13.27
C VAL A 70 -7.56 24.98 -13.30
N ILE A 71 -8.06 23.86 -12.81
CA ILE A 71 -9.49 23.55 -12.69
C ILE A 71 -9.83 23.17 -11.25
N PRO A 72 -11.09 23.32 -10.79
CA PRO A 72 -11.49 22.93 -9.44
C PRO A 72 -11.26 21.44 -9.17
N ILE A 73 -11.03 21.05 -7.90
CA ILE A 73 -10.93 19.65 -7.48
C ILE A 73 -12.18 18.88 -7.92
N ASN A 74 -12.00 17.65 -8.39
CA ASN A 74 -13.11 16.77 -8.72
C ASN A 74 -13.88 16.39 -7.45
N PRO A 75 -15.14 16.85 -7.27
CA PRO A 75 -15.91 16.58 -6.06
C PRO A 75 -16.26 15.09 -5.89
N ALA A 76 -16.22 14.29 -6.97
CA ALA A 76 -16.44 12.85 -6.89
C ALA A 76 -15.39 12.12 -6.04
N ASN A 77 -14.19 12.69 -5.93
CA ASN A 77 -13.09 12.11 -5.14
C ASN A 77 -13.03 12.68 -3.71
N GLY A 78 -13.92 13.63 -3.39
CA GLY A 78 -13.99 14.31 -2.11
C GLY A 78 -13.61 15.79 -2.17
N VAL A 79 -13.46 16.39 -0.99
CA VAL A 79 -13.21 17.82 -0.82
C VAL A 79 -11.91 18.08 -0.09
N GLU A 80 -11.33 19.24 -0.35
CA GLU A 80 -10.25 19.78 0.47
C GLU A 80 -10.78 20.08 1.88
N ARG A 81 -10.08 19.58 2.90
CA ARG A 81 -10.49 19.69 4.31
C ARG A 81 -9.27 19.73 5.23
N PRO A 82 -9.44 20.16 6.49
CA PRO A 82 -8.40 20.04 7.50
C PRO A 82 -7.90 18.61 7.61
N ARG A 83 -6.59 18.48 7.82
CA ARG A 83 -5.92 17.20 7.80
C ARG A 83 -6.23 16.42 9.08
N PRO A 84 -6.79 15.20 8.96
CA PRO A 84 -7.04 14.37 10.12
C PRO A 84 -5.87 13.46 10.45
N VAL A 85 -5.79 13.04 11.70
CA VAL A 85 -4.95 11.93 12.17
C VAL A 85 -5.87 10.84 12.71
N ALA A 86 -5.53 9.59 12.42
CA ALA A 86 -6.27 8.46 12.98
C ALA A 86 -6.06 8.39 14.49
N PHE A 87 -7.09 8.03 15.23
CA PHE A 87 -7.07 7.76 16.66
C PHE A 87 -7.71 6.40 16.89
N ILE A 88 -7.04 5.53 17.64
CA ILE A 88 -7.54 4.20 17.99
C ILE A 88 -7.99 4.24 19.45
N ASP A 89 -9.25 3.87 19.71
CA ASP A 89 -9.70 3.60 21.08
C ASP A 89 -9.12 2.26 21.56
N GLU A 90 -8.12 2.37 22.42
CA GLU A 90 -7.37 1.24 22.97
C GLU A 90 -8.24 0.32 23.83
N ALA A 91 -9.33 0.83 24.43
CA ALA A 91 -10.26 0.03 25.23
C ALA A 91 -11.13 -0.91 24.38
N LEU A 92 -11.36 -0.55 23.11
CA LEU A 92 -12.13 -1.35 22.16
C LEU A 92 -11.25 -2.20 21.24
N CYS A 93 -9.97 -1.87 21.13
CA CYS A 93 -9.04 -2.55 20.24
C CYS A 93 -8.79 -4.02 20.65
N ILE A 94 -9.06 -4.95 19.73
CA ILE A 94 -8.84 -6.40 19.94
C ILE A 94 -7.49 -6.92 19.41
N GLY A 95 -6.62 -6.04 18.88
CA GLY A 95 -5.32 -6.43 18.35
C GLY A 95 -5.37 -7.35 17.12
N CYS A 96 -6.33 -7.13 16.19
CA CYS A 96 -6.55 -7.99 15.00
C CYS A 96 -5.51 -7.81 13.88
N THR A 97 -4.68 -6.78 13.95
CA THR A 97 -3.63 -6.35 13.00
C THR A 97 -4.07 -5.87 11.60
N LEU A 98 -5.37 -5.87 11.27
CA LEU A 98 -5.86 -5.44 9.95
C LEU A 98 -5.53 -3.96 9.64
N CYS A 99 -5.59 -3.08 10.63
CA CYS A 99 -5.21 -1.68 10.44
C CYS A 99 -3.71 -1.50 10.14
N ILE A 100 -2.83 -2.32 10.74
CA ILE A 100 -1.38 -2.31 10.48
C ILE A 100 -1.09 -2.77 9.04
N GLN A 101 -1.87 -3.73 8.55
CA GLN A 101 -1.77 -4.18 7.15
C GLN A 101 -2.28 -3.13 6.16
N ALA A 102 -3.29 -2.35 6.54
CA ALA A 102 -3.83 -1.28 5.70
C ALA A 102 -3.01 0.01 5.70
N CYS A 103 -2.21 0.27 6.74
CA CYS A 103 -1.45 1.52 6.85
C CYS A 103 -0.32 1.59 5.80
N PRO A 104 -0.34 2.55 4.86
CA PRO A 104 0.65 2.61 3.78
C PRO A 104 2.03 3.11 4.24
N VAL A 105 2.13 3.70 5.44
CA VAL A 105 3.34 4.39 5.93
C VAL A 105 3.83 3.87 7.28
N ASP A 106 3.33 2.71 7.74
CA ASP A 106 3.70 2.09 9.02
C ASP A 106 3.54 3.03 10.23
N ALA A 107 2.45 3.82 10.27
CA ALA A 107 2.16 4.75 11.35
C ALA A 107 1.43 4.13 12.56
N ILE A 108 1.16 2.82 12.55
CA ILE A 108 0.41 2.12 13.61
C ILE A 108 1.35 1.19 14.35
N LEU A 109 1.44 1.34 15.67
CA LEU A 109 2.21 0.46 16.55
C LEU A 109 1.30 -0.54 17.25
N GLY A 110 1.81 -1.74 17.45
CA GLY A 110 1.13 -2.82 18.17
C GLY A 110 1.53 -4.19 17.65
N ALA A 111 0.85 -5.22 18.13
CA ALA A 111 1.10 -6.62 17.75
C ALA A 111 -0.19 -7.44 17.82
N ALA A 112 -0.16 -8.65 17.29
CA ALA A 112 -1.29 -9.57 17.40
C ALA A 112 -1.70 -9.75 18.88
N LYS A 113 -3.00 -9.56 19.15
CA LYS A 113 -3.59 -9.64 20.50
C LYS A 113 -3.05 -8.58 21.48
N GLN A 114 -2.48 -7.49 20.98
CA GLN A 114 -2.09 -6.31 21.77
C GLN A 114 -2.83 -5.09 21.24
N MET A 115 -3.12 -4.12 22.12
CA MET A 115 -3.74 -2.86 21.73
C MET A 115 -2.84 -2.10 20.75
N HIS A 116 -3.46 -1.46 19.77
CA HIS A 116 -2.75 -0.66 18.79
C HIS A 116 -2.89 0.81 19.09
N THR A 117 -1.88 1.60 18.71
CA THR A 117 -1.90 3.05 18.84
C THR A 117 -1.30 3.69 17.60
N ILE A 118 -1.68 4.94 17.31
CA ILE A 118 -1.21 5.69 16.15
C ILE A 118 -0.02 6.55 16.55
N LEU A 119 1.02 6.58 15.72
CA LEU A 119 2.08 7.58 15.78
C LEU A 119 1.62 8.83 14.99
N PRO A 120 1.19 9.92 15.66
CA PRO A 120 0.55 11.05 14.97
C PRO A 120 1.49 11.73 13.98
N SER A 121 2.79 11.76 14.28
CA SER A 121 3.83 12.34 13.42
C SER A 121 4.06 11.56 12.12
N LEU A 122 3.69 10.28 12.07
CA LEU A 122 3.89 9.43 10.89
C LEU A 122 2.60 9.26 10.07
N CYS A 123 1.45 9.34 10.72
CA CYS A 123 0.13 9.18 10.09
C CYS A 123 -0.05 10.22 8.97
N THR A 124 -0.48 9.79 7.78
CA THR A 124 -0.75 10.68 6.64
C THR A 124 -2.18 11.25 6.63
N GLY A 125 -3.07 10.71 7.46
CA GLY A 125 -4.51 11.04 7.42
C GLY A 125 -5.27 10.35 6.28
N CYS A 126 -4.75 9.23 5.77
CA CYS A 126 -5.26 8.53 4.59
C CYS A 126 -6.55 7.72 4.79
N ASP A 127 -7.05 7.58 6.02
CA ASP A 127 -8.27 6.85 6.42
C ASP A 127 -8.41 5.36 6.01
N LEU A 128 -7.44 4.78 5.29
CA LEU A 128 -7.43 3.38 4.88
C LEU A 128 -7.55 2.35 6.02
N CYS A 129 -7.18 2.73 7.24
CA CYS A 129 -7.26 1.87 8.41
C CYS A 129 -8.67 1.73 9.01
N VAL A 130 -9.61 2.63 8.68
CA VAL A 130 -10.95 2.68 9.28
C VAL A 130 -11.78 1.47 8.85
N ALA A 131 -11.98 1.30 7.53
CA ALA A 131 -12.85 0.24 7.00
C ALA A 131 -12.43 -1.20 7.38
N PRO A 132 -11.12 -1.55 7.45
CA PRO A 132 -10.68 -2.87 7.88
C PRO A 132 -10.87 -3.16 9.38
N CYS A 133 -11.22 -2.18 10.22
CA CYS A 133 -11.36 -2.39 11.65
C CYS A 133 -12.70 -3.11 12.00
N PRO A 134 -12.67 -4.37 12.48
CA PRO A 134 -13.89 -5.15 12.68
C PRO A 134 -14.72 -4.73 13.92
N VAL A 135 -14.14 -3.90 14.78
CA VAL A 135 -14.75 -3.39 16.02
C VAL A 135 -14.97 -1.87 15.99
N ASP A 136 -14.75 -1.25 14.83
CA ASP A 136 -14.97 0.19 14.59
C ASP A 136 -14.35 1.12 15.65
N CYS A 137 -13.16 0.79 16.14
CA CYS A 137 -12.46 1.54 17.19
C CYS A 137 -11.62 2.71 16.67
N ILE A 138 -11.74 3.11 15.39
CA ILE A 138 -10.85 4.09 14.76
C ILE A 138 -11.60 5.34 14.32
N ALA A 139 -11.22 6.50 14.86
CA ALA A 139 -11.76 7.80 14.47
C ALA A 139 -10.71 8.64 13.72
N MET A 140 -11.16 9.51 12.81
CA MET A 140 -10.29 10.47 12.12
C MET A 140 -10.46 11.85 12.74
N ILE A 141 -9.47 12.32 13.49
CA ILE A 141 -9.53 13.58 14.25
C ILE A 141 -8.81 14.69 13.46
N PRO A 142 -9.47 15.78 13.06
CA PRO A 142 -8.81 16.95 12.47
C PRO A 142 -7.80 17.57 13.44
N VAL A 143 -6.55 17.76 13.01
CA VAL A 143 -5.47 18.31 13.87
C VAL A 143 -4.87 19.62 13.38
N THR A 144 -5.28 20.11 12.21
CA THR A 144 -4.66 21.30 11.59
C THR A 144 -5.47 22.59 11.69
N GLY A 145 -6.59 22.57 12.43
CA GLY A 145 -7.50 23.70 12.55
C GLY A 145 -8.13 24.02 11.19
N GLU A 146 -8.01 25.27 10.74
CA GLU A 146 -8.51 25.72 9.43
C GLU A 146 -7.54 25.43 8.27
N ARG A 147 -6.28 25.05 8.55
CA ARG A 147 -5.29 24.78 7.50
C ARG A 147 -5.65 23.50 6.75
N THR A 148 -5.57 23.56 5.42
CA THR A 148 -5.87 22.45 4.49
C THR A 148 -4.73 22.27 3.48
N GLY A 149 -4.81 21.21 2.66
CA GLY A 149 -3.88 21.00 1.54
C GLY A 149 -2.40 21.14 1.94
N TRP A 150 -1.67 21.95 1.18
CA TRP A 150 -0.24 22.21 1.42
C TRP A 150 0.05 23.20 2.55
N ASP A 151 -0.95 23.93 3.07
CA ASP A 151 -0.80 24.75 4.28
C ASP A 151 -0.80 23.89 5.55
N ALA A 152 -1.44 22.72 5.48
CA ALA A 152 -1.51 21.72 6.54
C ALA A 152 -0.43 20.63 6.45
N TRP A 153 0.20 20.49 5.28
CA TRP A 153 1.10 19.38 4.96
C TRP A 153 2.22 19.87 4.04
N THR A 154 3.43 19.96 4.58
CA THR A 154 4.55 20.59 3.87
C THR A 154 5.23 19.62 2.89
N GLN A 155 6.07 20.13 1.99
CA GLN A 155 6.86 19.28 1.10
C GLN A 155 7.75 18.28 1.88
N PRO A 156 8.49 18.67 2.93
CA PRO A 156 9.22 17.72 3.76
C PRO A 156 8.34 16.62 4.38
N ASP A 157 7.10 16.94 4.76
CA ASP A 157 6.18 15.94 5.30
C ASP A 157 5.74 14.92 4.24
N ALA A 158 5.47 15.39 3.02
CA ALA A 158 5.14 14.55 1.86
C ALA A 158 6.33 13.66 1.48
N ASP A 159 7.53 14.21 1.41
CA ASP A 159 8.76 13.48 1.10
C ASP A 159 9.00 12.37 2.15
N ALA A 160 8.88 12.72 3.44
CA ALA A 160 9.02 11.74 4.52
C ALA A 160 7.94 10.65 4.49
N ALA A 161 6.72 10.97 4.08
CA ALA A 161 5.65 9.99 3.89
C ALA A 161 5.92 9.06 2.72
N ARG A 162 6.45 9.57 1.60
CA ARG A 162 6.92 8.72 0.49
C ARG A 162 8.02 7.78 0.95
N ASP A 163 9.06 8.29 1.62
CA ASP A 163 10.19 7.45 2.07
C ASP A 163 9.70 6.27 2.94
N ARG A 164 8.72 6.51 3.82
CA ARG A 164 8.09 5.45 4.63
C ARG A 164 7.28 4.47 3.78
N HIS A 165 6.50 4.97 2.84
CA HIS A 165 5.72 4.13 1.93
C HIS A 165 6.62 3.23 1.08
N ASP A 166 7.69 3.78 0.53
CA ASP A 166 8.64 3.05 -0.32
C ASP A 166 9.40 2.01 0.51
N PHE A 167 9.82 2.37 1.72
CA PHE A 167 10.44 1.43 2.65
C PHE A 167 9.51 0.26 2.99
N ARG A 168 8.24 0.55 3.33
CA ARG A 168 7.22 -0.47 3.59
C ARG A 168 7.01 -1.35 2.37
N THR A 169 6.84 -0.77 1.19
CA THR A 169 6.58 -1.49 -0.06
C THR A 169 7.74 -2.43 -0.39
N ALA A 170 8.98 -1.94 -0.28
CA ALA A 170 10.18 -2.77 -0.47
C ALA A 170 10.26 -3.91 0.55
N ARG A 171 9.93 -3.63 1.83
CA ARG A 171 9.89 -4.65 2.89
C ARG A 171 8.84 -5.72 2.61
N LEU A 172 7.60 -5.34 2.30
CA LEU A 172 6.51 -6.28 2.02
C LEU A 172 6.78 -7.11 0.76
N ARG A 173 7.37 -6.51 -0.28
CA ARG A 173 7.80 -7.23 -1.48
C ARG A 173 8.81 -8.32 -1.14
N ARG A 174 9.86 -7.97 -0.38
CA ARG A 174 10.87 -8.94 0.07
C ARG A 174 10.25 -10.06 0.92
N GLU A 175 9.45 -9.72 1.93
CA GLU A 175 8.78 -10.71 2.80
C GLU A 175 7.90 -11.67 1.99
N ARG A 176 7.19 -11.16 0.98
CA ARG A 176 6.36 -11.96 0.08
C ARG A 176 7.21 -12.90 -0.77
N GLU A 177 8.26 -12.41 -1.40
CA GLU A 177 9.19 -13.22 -2.21
C GLU A 177 9.84 -14.33 -1.38
N GLU A 178 10.32 -14.02 -0.18
CA GLU A 178 10.90 -14.98 0.76
C GLU A 178 9.88 -16.04 1.18
N ASN A 179 8.65 -15.63 1.51
CA ASN A 179 7.58 -16.55 1.89
C ASN A 179 7.16 -17.46 0.73
N ASP A 180 7.01 -16.91 -0.46
CA ASP A 180 6.64 -17.67 -1.66
C ASP A 180 7.74 -18.69 -2.01
N ALA A 181 9.01 -18.30 -1.94
CA ALA A 181 10.14 -19.22 -2.11
C ALA A 181 10.15 -20.35 -1.07
N ARG A 182 9.90 -20.03 0.20
CA ARG A 182 9.80 -21.01 1.30
C ARG A 182 8.65 -21.99 1.08
N LEU A 183 7.47 -21.51 0.67
CA LEU A 183 6.32 -22.35 0.38
C LEU A 183 6.56 -23.26 -0.84
N ALA A 184 7.21 -22.74 -1.89
CA ALA A 184 7.61 -23.53 -3.05
C ALA A 184 8.57 -24.66 -2.67
N ALA A 185 9.59 -24.37 -1.85
CA ALA A 185 10.53 -25.39 -1.36
C ALA A 185 9.80 -26.48 -0.54
N LYS A 186 8.91 -26.07 0.38
CA LYS A 186 8.11 -27.01 1.19
C LYS A 186 7.18 -27.88 0.34
N ALA A 187 6.64 -27.33 -0.75
CA ALA A 187 5.80 -28.10 -1.68
C ALA A 187 6.60 -29.19 -2.41
N VAL A 188 7.82 -28.88 -2.88
CA VAL A 188 8.72 -29.85 -3.50
C VAL A 188 9.10 -30.97 -2.52
N GLU A 189 9.44 -30.61 -1.28
CA GLU A 189 9.76 -31.59 -0.24
C GLU A 189 8.57 -32.50 0.08
N LYS A 190 7.38 -31.92 0.26
CA LYS A 190 6.16 -32.69 0.53
C LYS A 190 5.81 -33.61 -0.65
N MET A 191 6.02 -33.15 -1.88
CA MET A 191 5.82 -33.97 -3.08
C MET A 191 6.75 -35.18 -3.10
N ARG A 192 8.04 -34.99 -2.76
CA ARG A 192 9.02 -36.09 -2.64
C ARG A 192 8.62 -37.07 -1.56
N ALA A 193 8.25 -36.58 -0.37
CA ALA A 193 7.85 -37.40 0.76
C ALA A 193 6.63 -38.27 0.43
N VAL A 194 5.55 -37.69 -0.11
CA VAL A 194 4.36 -38.44 -0.51
C VAL A 194 4.67 -39.44 -1.62
N THR A 195 5.53 -39.08 -2.58
CA THR A 195 5.92 -40.01 -3.65
C THR A 195 6.69 -41.21 -3.12
N ALA A 196 7.49 -41.04 -2.06
CA ALA A 196 8.26 -42.10 -1.41
C ALA A 196 7.44 -42.97 -0.44
N GLU A 197 6.20 -42.61 -0.11
CA GLU A 197 5.34 -43.43 0.76
C GLU A 197 5.16 -44.84 0.17
N VAL A 198 5.51 -45.87 0.95
CA VAL A 198 5.26 -47.27 0.61
C VAL A 198 3.77 -47.55 0.85
N THR A 199 3.12 -48.14 -0.15
CA THR A 199 1.69 -48.49 -0.10
C THR A 199 1.54 -49.98 -0.25
N ASN A 200 0.86 -50.62 0.69
CA ASN A 200 0.68 -52.07 0.75
C ASN A 200 -0.75 -52.48 0.37
N THR A 201 -1.70 -51.55 0.38
CA THR A 201 -3.09 -51.78 -0.01
C THR A 201 -3.52 -50.89 -1.19
N PRO A 202 -4.52 -51.31 -1.99
CA PRO A 202 -5.08 -50.48 -3.04
C PRO A 202 -5.66 -49.15 -2.52
N GLU A 203 -6.21 -49.15 -1.30
CA GLU A 203 -6.76 -47.96 -0.66
C GLU A 203 -5.65 -46.94 -0.30
N GLU A 204 -4.51 -47.42 0.20
CA GLU A 204 -3.33 -46.60 0.47
C GLU A 204 -2.74 -45.99 -0.80
N LEU A 205 -2.73 -46.74 -1.91
CA LEU A 205 -2.30 -46.24 -3.21
C LEU A 205 -3.22 -45.12 -3.72
N ALA A 206 -4.53 -45.33 -3.65
CA ALA A 206 -5.51 -44.31 -4.05
C ALA A 206 -5.37 -43.03 -3.19
N GLU A 207 -5.13 -43.17 -1.88
CA GLU A 207 -4.90 -42.02 -0.99
C GLU A 207 -3.59 -41.28 -1.32
N LYS A 208 -2.51 -42.01 -1.60
CA LYS A 208 -1.25 -41.43 -2.07
C LYS A 208 -1.46 -40.63 -3.35
N GLU A 209 -2.16 -41.18 -4.34
CA GLU A 209 -2.46 -40.48 -5.60
C GLU A 209 -3.29 -39.22 -5.38
N ARG A 210 -4.31 -39.26 -4.50
CA ARG A 210 -5.08 -38.08 -4.11
C ARG A 210 -4.19 -36.98 -3.53
N LYS A 211 -3.32 -37.32 -2.56
CA LYS A 211 -2.38 -36.36 -1.95
C LYS A 211 -1.43 -35.78 -3.01
N ARG A 212 -0.92 -36.58 -3.94
CA ARG A 212 -0.05 -36.11 -5.03
C ARG A 212 -0.78 -35.12 -5.94
N ALA A 213 -2.02 -35.43 -6.33
CA ALA A 213 -2.83 -34.54 -7.16
C ALA A 213 -3.10 -33.19 -6.49
N ILE A 214 -3.41 -33.19 -5.19
CA ILE A 214 -3.63 -31.96 -4.41
C ILE A 214 -2.36 -31.09 -4.38
N ILE A 215 -1.20 -31.70 -4.13
CA ILE A 215 0.09 -30.99 -4.09
C ILE A 215 0.43 -30.42 -5.47
N ALA A 216 0.28 -31.21 -6.53
CA ALA A 216 0.52 -30.77 -7.90
C ALA A 216 -0.37 -29.58 -8.29
N ALA A 217 -1.68 -29.65 -7.98
CA ALA A 217 -2.61 -28.55 -8.21
C ALA A 217 -2.23 -27.29 -7.41
N ALA A 218 -1.75 -27.44 -6.17
CA ALA A 218 -1.27 -26.32 -5.37
C ALA A 218 -0.01 -25.67 -5.95
N MET A 219 0.94 -26.48 -6.45
CA MET A 219 2.17 -25.99 -7.11
C MET A 219 1.85 -25.24 -8.39
N GLU A 220 0.89 -25.72 -9.18
CA GLU A 220 0.50 -25.06 -10.43
C GLU A 220 -0.18 -23.71 -10.18
N ARG A 221 -1.09 -23.63 -9.19
CA ARG A 221 -1.66 -22.35 -8.76
C ARG A 221 -0.59 -21.36 -8.31
N ALA A 222 0.46 -21.83 -7.62
CA ALA A 222 1.57 -20.98 -7.20
C ALA A 222 2.38 -20.45 -8.40
N ARG A 223 2.62 -21.28 -9.44
CA ARG A 223 3.28 -20.85 -10.67
C ARG A 223 2.49 -19.78 -11.43
N LEU A 224 1.19 -19.99 -11.60
CA LEU A 224 0.31 -19.04 -12.27
C LEU A 224 0.27 -17.70 -11.52
N LYS A 225 0.24 -17.74 -10.18
CA LYS A 225 0.31 -16.53 -9.35
C LYS A 225 1.66 -15.81 -9.50
N ALA A 226 2.77 -16.55 -9.58
CA ALA A 226 4.09 -15.96 -9.80
C ALA A 226 4.18 -15.26 -11.16
N ALA A 227 3.61 -15.85 -12.22
CA ALA A 227 3.54 -15.25 -13.55
C ALA A 227 2.70 -13.96 -13.56
N GLY A 228 1.51 -13.96 -12.94
CA GLY A 228 0.64 -12.78 -12.88
C GLY A 228 1.19 -11.62 -12.02
N ASN A 229 2.05 -11.89 -11.05
CA ASN A 229 2.72 -10.85 -10.27
C ASN A 229 3.88 -10.18 -11.01
N GLN A 230 4.44 -10.81 -12.05
CA GLN A 230 5.51 -10.22 -12.87
C GLN A 230 4.98 -9.18 -13.86
N GLU A 231 3.68 -9.21 -14.19
CA GLU A 231 3.03 -8.26 -15.10
C GLU A 231 2.47 -7.02 -14.37
N GLN A 232 2.46 -7.00 -13.04
CA GLN A 232 1.89 -5.92 -12.21
C GLN A 232 2.97 -5.10 -11.45
N ASN A 233 4.25 -5.34 -11.73
CA ASN A 233 5.41 -4.74 -11.04
C ASN A 233 6.25 -3.90 -11.99
#